data_AF-A0A480ACD1-F1
#
_entry.id   AF-A0A480ACD1-F1
#
_cell.length_a   1.000
_cell.length_b   1.000
_cell.length_c   1.000
_cell.angle_alpha   90.00
_cell.angle_beta   90.00
_cell.angle_gamma   90.00
#
_symmetry.space_group_name_H-M   'P 1'
#
loop_
_entity.id
_entity.type
_entity.pdbx_description
1 polymer ?
#
loop_
_entity_poly.entity_id
_entity_poly.type
_entity_poly.pdbx_seq_one_letter_code
_entity_poly.pdbx_strand_id
1 'polypeptide(L)'
;MFSLEKPEELIKMRLISSLKNTLSNSPTELEKLFSLSQPDIIVVDKNQEIALLVDIQLQERQSKKLLSEVTQLYLQNAEKDIRFAMSANLQNITIFKSNSEHLLNPVISLFSADILSHYEPEFSNSKILYLYLRTLIEAWLRDLAYHWKSEIPPGTKELSKIGLLEKMKDGDTYTQDE
;
A
#
# COMPACT_ATOMS: atom_id res chain seq x y z
N MET A 1 -13.43 3.32 -31.67
CA MET A 1 -12.37 2.42 -31.16
C MET A 1 -12.03 2.95 -29.78
N PHE A 2 -12.58 2.33 -28.74
CA PHE A 2 -12.45 2.82 -27.36
C PHE A 2 -10.99 2.68 -26.93
N SER A 3 -10.36 3.77 -26.52
CA SER A 3 -9.07 3.72 -25.83
C SER A 3 -9.32 2.94 -24.54
N LEU A 4 -8.67 1.79 -24.40
CA LEU A 4 -8.54 1.13 -23.10
C LEU A 4 -7.80 2.14 -22.22
N GLU A 5 -8.51 2.77 -21.28
CA GLU A 5 -7.88 3.56 -20.21
C GLU A 5 -6.76 2.70 -19.62
N LYS A 6 -5.58 3.31 -19.42
CA LYS A 6 -4.45 2.56 -18.86
C LYS A 6 -4.89 1.99 -17.51
N PRO A 7 -4.50 0.75 -17.13
CA PRO A 7 -4.90 0.17 -15.85
C PRO A 7 -4.71 1.12 -14.66
N GLU A 8 -3.62 1.90 -14.65
CA GLU A 8 -3.34 2.94 -13.66
C GLU A 8 -4.42 4.04 -13.56
N GLU A 9 -4.99 4.47 -14.67
CA GLU A 9 -6.05 5.49 -14.70
C GLU A 9 -7.33 4.96 -14.05
N LEU A 10 -7.69 3.70 -14.35
CA LEU A 10 -8.82 3.01 -13.72
C LEU A 10 -8.62 2.86 -12.21
N ILE A 11 -7.41 2.52 -11.77
CA ILE A 11 -7.08 2.41 -10.35
C ILE A 11 -7.15 3.77 -9.65
N LYS A 12 -6.65 4.84 -10.28
CA LYS A 12 -6.83 6.21 -9.78
C LYS A 12 -8.31 6.56 -9.62
N MET A 13 -9.13 6.25 -10.62
CA MET A 13 -10.58 6.49 -10.57
C MET A 13 -11.27 5.71 -9.44
N ARG A 14 -10.86 4.47 -9.19
CA ARG A 14 -11.36 3.66 -8.06
C ARG A 14 -10.96 4.25 -6.71
N LEU A 15 -9.69 4.67 -6.57
CA LEU A 15 -9.22 5.32 -5.34
C LEU A 15 -10.03 6.58 -5.07
N ILE A 16 -10.23 7.44 -6.07
CA ILE A 16 -11.08 8.63 -5.95
C ILE A 16 -12.50 8.24 -5.56
N SER A 17 -13.10 7.25 -6.23
CA SER A 17 -14.44 6.75 -5.89
C SER A 17 -14.54 6.33 -4.42
N SER A 18 -13.51 5.64 -3.90
CA SER A 18 -13.45 5.21 -2.49
C SER A 18 -13.34 6.35 -1.47
N LEU A 19 -13.01 7.56 -1.95
CA LEU A 19 -12.84 8.79 -1.18
C LEU A 19 -13.98 9.80 -1.40
N LYS A 20 -14.87 9.60 -2.37
CA LYS A 20 -15.95 10.55 -2.68
C LYS A 20 -16.92 10.77 -1.51
N ASN A 21 -17.08 9.80 -0.61
CA ASN A 21 -17.92 9.98 0.58
C ASN A 21 -17.39 11.04 1.55
N THR A 22 -16.12 11.46 1.45
CA THR A 22 -15.50 12.48 2.32
C THR A 22 -15.54 13.91 1.79
N LEU A 23 -15.84 14.11 0.50
CA LEU A 23 -15.72 15.41 -0.15
C LEU A 23 -17.06 15.78 -0.79
N SER A 24 -17.47 17.03 -0.61
CA SER A 24 -18.56 17.61 -1.37
C SER A 24 -18.22 17.45 -2.85
N ASN A 25 -19.15 16.93 -3.66
CA ASN A 25 -18.93 16.55 -5.07
C ASN A 25 -18.61 17.72 -6.03
N SER A 26 -17.98 18.80 -5.56
CA SER A 26 -17.48 19.89 -6.39
C SER A 26 -16.20 19.46 -7.14
N PRO A 27 -16.06 19.82 -8.43
CA PRO A 27 -14.85 19.56 -9.20
C PRO A 27 -13.56 20.04 -8.53
N THR A 28 -13.63 21.18 -7.81
CA THR A 28 -12.51 21.79 -7.10
C THR A 28 -12.00 20.96 -5.92
N GLU A 29 -12.84 20.15 -5.28
CA GLU A 29 -12.41 19.25 -4.20
C GLU A 29 -11.73 17.99 -4.73
N LEU A 30 -12.11 17.52 -5.93
CA LEU A 30 -11.42 16.42 -6.60
C LEU A 30 -10.03 16.84 -7.09
N GLU A 31 -9.88 18.06 -7.62
CA GLU A 31 -8.57 18.62 -7.98
C GLU A 31 -7.64 18.72 -6.77
N LYS A 32 -8.19 19.06 -5.60
CA LYS A 32 -7.41 19.05 -4.35
C LYS A 32 -6.90 17.66 -4.00
N LEU A 33 -7.67 16.59 -4.21
CA LEU A 33 -7.19 15.21 -3.95
C LEU A 33 -5.95 14.87 -4.77
N PHE A 34 -5.89 15.29 -6.02
CA PHE A 34 -4.71 15.05 -6.88
C PHE A 34 -3.49 15.86 -6.46
N SER A 35 -3.69 16.96 -5.74
CA SER A 35 -2.58 17.74 -5.16
C SER A 35 -2.03 17.17 -3.86
N LEU A 36 -2.75 16.25 -3.22
CA LEU A 36 -2.31 15.59 -2.00
C LEU A 36 -1.19 14.60 -2.29
N SER A 37 -0.36 14.36 -1.27
CA SER A 37 0.58 13.24 -1.31
C SER A 37 -0.16 11.92 -1.56
N GLN A 38 0.30 11.18 -2.56
CA GLN A 38 -0.27 9.90 -3.01
C GLN A 38 0.50 8.71 -2.43
N PRO A 39 -0.12 7.52 -2.33
CA PRO A 39 0.60 6.28 -2.07
C PRO A 39 1.55 5.93 -3.20
N ASP A 40 2.68 5.30 -2.87
CA ASP A 40 3.70 4.87 -3.82
C ASP A 40 3.29 3.59 -4.56
N ILE A 41 2.56 2.69 -3.89
CA ILE A 41 2.03 1.44 -4.47
C ILE A 41 0.57 1.27 -4.08
N ILE A 42 -0.27 0.88 -5.04
CA ILE A 42 -1.64 0.44 -4.83
C ILE A 42 -1.71 -1.06 -5.11
N VAL A 43 -2.14 -1.84 -4.13
CA VAL A 43 -2.38 -3.28 -4.29
C VAL A 43 -3.88 -3.50 -4.42
N VAL A 44 -4.26 -4.33 -5.39
CA VAL A 44 -5.65 -4.73 -5.61
C VAL A 44 -5.84 -6.23 -5.45
N ASP A 45 -7.07 -6.65 -5.21
CA ASP A 45 -7.49 -8.04 -5.27
C ASP A 45 -7.74 -8.52 -6.71
N LYS A 46 -8.10 -9.79 -6.88
CA LYS A 46 -8.47 -10.38 -8.17
C LYS A 46 -9.66 -9.71 -8.89
N ASN A 47 -10.51 -9.00 -8.14
CA ASN A 47 -11.65 -8.25 -8.66
C ASN A 47 -11.29 -6.78 -8.93
N GLN A 48 -10.02 -6.42 -8.74
CA GLN A 48 -9.46 -5.08 -8.89
C GLN A 48 -9.97 -4.06 -7.87
N GLU A 49 -10.43 -4.55 -6.71
CA GLU A 49 -10.76 -3.72 -5.55
C GLU A 49 -9.49 -3.43 -4.74
N ILE A 50 -9.37 -2.23 -4.17
CA ILE A 50 -8.19 -1.82 -3.42
C ILE A 50 -8.07 -2.65 -2.15
N ALA A 51 -6.98 -3.41 -2.05
CA ALA A 51 -6.65 -4.27 -0.92
C ALA A 51 -5.72 -3.57 0.08
N LEU A 52 -4.76 -2.79 -0.41
CA LEU A 52 -3.72 -2.14 0.39
C LEU A 52 -3.18 -0.89 -0.34
N LEU A 53 -2.99 0.20 0.40
CA LEU A 53 -2.20 1.35 -0.03
C LEU A 53 -0.84 1.35 0.68
N VAL A 54 0.25 1.64 -0.04
CA VAL A 54 1.61 1.56 0.49
C VAL A 54 2.31 2.90 0.34
N ASP A 55 2.85 3.41 1.43
CA ASP A 55 3.72 4.58 1.49
C ASP A 55 5.15 4.14 1.86
N ILE A 56 6.15 4.59 1.12
CA ILE A 56 7.56 4.21 1.21
C ILE A 56 8.40 5.41 1.62
N GLN A 57 9.26 5.20 2.62
CA GLN A 57 10.09 6.25 3.20
C GLN A 57 11.54 5.76 3.30
N LEU A 58 12.49 6.52 2.77
CA LEU A 58 13.92 6.18 2.90
C LEU A 58 14.52 6.58 4.24
N GLN A 59 14.01 7.65 4.84
CA GLN A 59 14.47 8.15 6.13
C GLN A 59 13.34 7.96 7.13
N GLU A 60 13.69 7.75 8.40
CA GLU A 60 12.83 8.17 9.50
C GLU A 60 12.65 9.69 9.35
N ARG A 61 11.69 10.13 8.54
CA ARG A 61 11.47 11.56 8.37
C ARG A 61 11.21 12.14 9.75
N GLN A 62 11.84 13.27 10.06
CA GLN A 62 11.49 14.11 11.22
C GLN A 62 10.00 14.52 11.21
N SER A 63 9.29 14.33 10.08
CA SER A 63 7.84 14.36 10.02
C SER A 63 7.23 13.08 10.60
N LYS A 64 6.49 13.20 11.71
CA LYS A 64 5.68 12.14 12.35
C LYS A 64 4.67 11.41 11.45
N LYS A 65 4.56 11.75 10.16
CA LYS A 65 3.52 11.27 9.25
C LYS A 65 4.01 10.03 8.50
N LEU A 66 3.56 8.86 8.95
CA LEU A 66 3.92 7.55 8.40
C LEU A 66 3.20 7.22 7.08
N LEU A 67 2.06 7.87 6.83
CA LEU A 67 1.19 7.61 5.69
C LEU A 67 0.95 8.91 4.92
N SER A 68 0.79 8.82 3.59
CA SER A 68 0.39 9.96 2.78
C SER A 68 -1.01 10.45 3.14
N GLU A 69 -1.37 11.65 2.68
CA GLU A 69 -2.69 12.23 2.94
C GLU A 69 -3.81 11.39 2.35
N VAL A 70 -3.61 10.91 1.12
CA VAL A 70 -4.58 10.04 0.46
C VAL A 70 -4.73 8.71 1.20
N THR A 71 -3.63 8.11 1.66
CA THR A 71 -3.70 6.88 2.44
C THR A 71 -4.44 7.08 3.78
N GLN A 72 -4.25 8.22 4.44
CA GLN A 72 -4.98 8.54 5.67
C GLN A 72 -6.47 8.71 5.45
N LEU A 73 -6.86 9.47 4.40
CA LEU A 73 -8.26 9.63 4.03
C LEU A 73 -8.87 8.28 3.65
N TYR A 74 -8.13 7.43 2.93
CA TYR A 74 -8.59 6.10 2.58
C TYR A 74 -8.92 5.27 3.83
N LEU A 75 -8.05 5.27 4.85
CA LEU A 75 -8.30 4.55 6.09
C LEU A 75 -9.42 5.16 6.94
N GLN A 76 -9.55 6.48 6.99
CA GLN A 76 -10.59 7.17 7.78
C GLN A 76 -11.99 6.89 7.24
N ASN A 77 -12.11 6.62 5.94
CA ASN A 77 -13.37 6.29 5.27
C ASN A 77 -13.70 4.79 5.26
N ALA A 78 -13.07 4.00 6.11
CA ALA A 78 -13.37 2.58 6.27
C ALA A 78 -14.72 2.40 7.01
N GLU A 79 -15.85 2.78 6.41
CA GLU A 79 -17.17 2.70 7.07
C GLU A 79 -17.48 1.28 7.57
N LYS A 80 -17.72 0.34 6.66
CA LYS A 80 -18.04 -1.06 7.01
C LYS A 80 -17.00 -2.06 6.50
N ASP A 81 -16.17 -1.63 5.56
CA ASP A 81 -15.14 -2.45 4.95
C ASP A 81 -13.80 -2.25 5.63
N ILE A 82 -13.16 -3.37 5.98
CA ILE A 82 -11.79 -3.36 6.49
C ILE A 82 -10.87 -2.83 5.40
N ARG A 83 -10.15 -1.76 5.72
CA ARG A 83 -9.12 -1.17 4.85
C ARG A 83 -7.75 -1.33 5.49
N PHE A 84 -6.75 -1.57 4.64
CA PHE A 84 -5.36 -1.69 5.08
C PHE A 84 -4.49 -0.61 4.44
N ALA A 85 -3.47 -0.19 5.17
CA ALA A 85 -2.37 0.57 4.62
C ALA A 85 -1.04 0.05 5.15
N MET A 86 0.04 0.38 4.45
CA MET A 86 1.40 0.03 4.81
C MET A 86 2.26 1.28 4.78
N SER A 87 3.11 1.43 5.80
CA SER A 87 4.28 2.31 5.75
C SER A 87 5.51 1.43 5.74
N ALA A 88 6.38 1.59 4.75
CA ALA A 88 7.60 0.79 4.61
C ALA A 88 8.84 1.69 4.56
N ASN A 89 9.84 1.35 5.36
CA ASN A 89 11.15 1.99 5.31
C ASN A 89 12.28 0.95 5.45
N LEU A 90 13.53 1.40 5.56
CA LEU A 90 14.68 0.50 5.68
C LEU A 90 14.71 -0.32 6.97
N GLN A 91 13.98 0.11 8.01
CA GLN A 91 13.95 -0.55 9.30
C GLN A 91 12.71 -1.43 9.48
N ASN A 92 11.53 -0.89 9.16
CA ASN A 92 10.24 -1.51 9.45
C ASN A 92 9.28 -1.42 8.28
N ILE A 93 8.45 -2.47 8.16
CA ILE A 93 7.22 -2.52 7.39
C ILE A 93 6.07 -2.55 8.40
N THR A 94 5.33 -1.44 8.49
CA THR A 94 4.23 -1.25 9.45
C THR A 94 2.90 -1.31 8.72
N ILE A 95 1.99 -2.16 9.19
CA ILE A 95 0.64 -2.29 8.63
C ILE A 95 -0.37 -1.62 9.56
N PHE A 96 -1.27 -0.85 8.97
CA PHE A 96 -2.41 -0.22 9.60
C PHE A 96 -3.68 -0.91 9.11
N LYS A 97 -4.67 -1.00 10.00
CA LYS A 97 -5.98 -1.56 9.70
C LYS A 97 -7.03 -0.62 10.28
N SER A 98 -8.07 -0.31 9.50
CA SER A 98 -9.17 0.53 9.95
C SER A 98 -10.52 -0.16 9.75
N ASN A 99 -11.37 -0.04 10.76
CA ASN A 99 -12.81 -0.32 10.74
C ASN A 99 -13.52 0.80 11.54
N SER A 100 -14.23 1.69 10.84
CA SER A 100 -15.10 2.83 11.25
C SER A 100 -14.86 3.67 12.51
N GLU A 101 -14.14 3.25 13.54
CA GLU A 101 -14.22 3.86 14.88
C GLU A 101 -12.88 4.01 15.62
N HIS A 102 -11.74 3.73 14.99
CA HIS A 102 -10.44 3.75 15.70
C HIS A 102 -9.38 4.67 15.09
N LEU A 103 -8.60 5.27 16.00
CA LEU A 103 -7.33 5.94 15.70
C LEU A 103 -6.45 5.01 14.85
N LEU A 104 -5.71 5.60 13.89
CA LEU A 104 -4.79 4.93 12.97
C LEU A 104 -3.63 4.25 13.74
N ASN A 105 -3.92 3.16 14.43
CA ASN A 105 -2.94 2.38 15.17
C ASN A 105 -2.38 1.27 14.27
N PRO A 106 -1.05 1.04 14.32
CA PRO A 106 -0.46 -0.08 13.63
C PRO A 106 -0.98 -1.39 14.24
N VAL A 107 -1.34 -2.36 13.38
CA VAL A 107 -1.72 -3.71 13.80
C VAL A 107 -0.56 -4.68 13.83
N ILE A 108 0.49 -4.39 13.06
CA ILE A 108 1.74 -5.13 13.08
C ILE A 108 2.89 -4.28 12.52
N SER A 109 4.10 -4.53 13.02
CA SER A 109 5.36 -4.05 12.45
C SER A 109 6.28 -5.23 12.26
N LEU A 110 6.86 -5.34 11.06
CA LEU A 110 7.83 -6.36 10.66
C LEU A 110 9.17 -5.69 10.41
N PHE A 111 10.28 -6.34 10.76
CA PHE A 111 11.59 -5.81 10.39
C PHE A 111 11.80 -5.97 8.88
N SER A 112 12.13 -4.87 8.21
CA SER A 112 12.35 -4.89 6.75
C SER A 112 13.48 -5.85 6.37
N ALA A 113 14.50 -5.99 7.21
CA ALA A 113 15.59 -6.93 6.99
C ALA A 113 15.12 -8.39 6.98
N ASP A 114 14.19 -8.78 7.86
CA ASP A 114 13.69 -10.17 7.92
C ASP A 114 12.87 -10.54 6.69
N ILE A 115 12.27 -9.54 6.03
CA ILE A 115 11.42 -9.72 4.86
C ILE A 115 12.22 -9.58 3.57
N LEU A 116 12.94 -8.47 3.41
CA LEU A 116 13.53 -8.05 2.14
C LEU A 116 14.87 -8.73 1.86
N SER A 117 15.54 -9.29 2.89
CA SER A 117 16.77 -10.09 2.68
C SER A 117 16.54 -11.35 1.83
N HIS A 118 15.29 -11.82 1.75
CA HIS A 118 14.91 -12.91 0.85
C HIS A 118 14.98 -12.53 -0.65
N TYR A 119 14.86 -11.23 -0.94
CA TYR A 119 14.90 -10.69 -2.30
C TYR A 119 16.24 -10.05 -2.63
N GLU A 120 16.87 -9.43 -1.64
CA GLU A 120 18.20 -8.84 -1.70
C GLU A 120 19.03 -9.33 -0.51
N PRO A 121 19.83 -10.40 -0.65
CA PRO A 121 20.59 -10.98 0.47
C PRO A 121 21.47 -9.99 1.23
N GLU A 122 21.95 -8.92 0.57
CA GLU A 122 22.77 -7.88 1.17
C GLU A 122 21.94 -6.67 1.64
N PHE A 123 20.63 -6.81 1.86
CA PHE A 123 19.72 -5.70 2.19
C PHE A 123 20.22 -4.88 3.38
N SER A 124 20.67 -5.55 4.45
CA SER A 124 21.19 -4.89 5.66
C SER A 124 22.58 -4.25 5.49
N ASN A 125 23.34 -4.66 4.47
CA ASN A 125 24.72 -4.23 4.25
C ASN A 125 24.86 -3.26 3.08
N SER A 126 23.81 -3.12 2.26
CA SER A 126 23.81 -2.34 1.03
C SER A 126 23.18 -0.97 1.23
N LYS A 127 23.67 0.00 0.45
CA LYS A 127 23.00 1.30 0.34
C LYS A 127 21.76 1.15 -0.55
N ILE A 128 20.60 1.02 0.09
CA ILE A 128 19.32 0.92 -0.62
C ILE A 128 18.78 2.32 -0.94
N LEU A 129 18.53 2.58 -2.23
CA LEU A 129 17.88 3.80 -2.71
C LEU A 129 16.36 3.64 -2.77
N TYR A 130 15.63 4.75 -2.85
CA TYR A 130 14.17 4.79 -2.74
C TYR A 130 13.51 3.90 -3.81
N LEU A 131 13.91 4.08 -5.06
CA LEU A 131 13.40 3.29 -6.18
C LEU A 131 13.67 1.80 -5.98
N TYR A 132 14.84 1.44 -5.43
CA TYR A 132 15.17 0.05 -5.18
C TYR A 132 14.36 -0.54 -4.02
N LEU A 133 14.19 0.19 -2.93
CA LEU A 133 13.29 -0.19 -1.84
C LEU A 133 11.86 -0.42 -2.35
N ARG A 134 11.37 0.48 -3.21
CA ARG A 134 10.05 0.33 -3.85
C ARG A 134 9.93 -0.96 -4.64
N THR A 135 10.90 -1.26 -5.49
CA THR A 135 10.92 -2.52 -6.26
C THR A 135 10.98 -3.75 -5.35
N LEU A 136 11.73 -3.72 -4.25
CA LEU A 136 11.79 -4.83 -3.30
C LEU A 136 10.45 -5.06 -2.57
N ILE A 137 9.80 -3.97 -2.13
CA ILE A 137 8.47 -4.04 -1.50
C ILE A 137 7.44 -4.58 -2.50
N GLU A 138 7.45 -4.10 -3.74
CA GLU A 138 6.58 -4.57 -4.81
C GLU A 138 6.79 -6.06 -5.10
N ALA A 139 8.04 -6.50 -5.24
CA ALA A 139 8.40 -7.90 -5.46
C ALA A 139 7.89 -8.81 -4.33
N TRP A 140 7.99 -8.36 -3.07
CA TRP A 140 7.46 -9.07 -1.92
C TRP A 140 5.93 -9.13 -1.91
N LEU A 141 5.25 -8.02 -2.19
CA LEU A 141 3.78 -7.97 -2.28
C LEU A 141 3.24 -8.89 -3.38
N ARG A 142 3.92 -8.93 -4.52
CA ARG A 142 3.61 -9.86 -5.61
C ARG A 142 3.81 -11.32 -5.21
N ASP A 143 4.87 -11.63 -4.45
CA ASP A 143 5.10 -12.99 -3.96
C ASP A 143 4.02 -13.41 -2.96
N LEU A 144 3.59 -12.50 -2.09
CA LEU A 144 2.45 -12.73 -1.18
C LEU A 144 1.12 -12.93 -1.91
N ALA A 145 0.90 -12.28 -3.04
CA ALA A 145 -0.35 -12.35 -3.79
C ALA A 145 -0.50 -13.62 -4.63
N TYR A 146 0.59 -14.06 -5.29
CA TYR A 146 0.55 -15.16 -6.27
C TYR A 146 1.78 -16.07 -6.30
N HIS A 147 2.62 -16.06 -5.25
CA HIS A 147 3.68 -17.05 -5.00
C HIS A 147 4.69 -17.25 -6.14
N TRP A 148 5.13 -16.16 -6.78
CA TRP A 148 6.00 -16.26 -7.96
C TRP A 148 7.44 -16.69 -7.64
N LYS A 149 7.92 -16.43 -6.42
CA LYS A 149 9.29 -16.74 -5.98
C LYS A 149 9.32 -17.79 -4.89
N SER A 150 8.35 -17.78 -3.98
CA SER A 150 8.39 -18.60 -2.76
C SER A 150 7.08 -19.35 -2.54
N GLU A 151 7.19 -20.61 -2.14
CA GLU A 151 6.03 -21.38 -1.66
C GLU A 151 5.41 -20.71 -0.42
N ILE A 152 6.25 -20.19 0.49
CA ILE A 152 5.82 -19.43 1.67
C ILE A 152 6.66 -18.13 1.74
N PRO A 153 6.15 -17.01 1.22
CA PRO A 153 6.85 -15.73 1.28
C PRO A 153 7.05 -15.26 2.74
N PRO A 154 8.13 -14.51 3.04
CA PRO A 154 8.35 -13.94 4.38
C PRO A 154 7.15 -13.12 4.87
N GLY A 155 6.78 -13.24 6.15
CA GLY A 155 5.65 -12.52 6.75
C GLY A 155 4.27 -13.15 6.49
N THR A 156 4.18 -14.27 5.77
CA THR A 156 2.89 -14.92 5.44
C THR A 156 2.03 -15.19 6.68
N LYS A 157 2.62 -15.76 7.73
CA LYS A 157 1.89 -16.14 8.95
C LYS A 157 1.34 -14.90 9.67
N GLU A 158 2.14 -13.85 9.74
CA GLU A 158 1.85 -12.59 10.38
C GLU A 158 0.71 -11.84 9.66
N LEU A 159 0.79 -11.75 8.33
CA LEU A 159 -0.20 -11.05 7.51
C LEU A 159 -1.51 -11.83 7.37
N SER A 160 -1.45 -13.16 7.38
CA SER A 160 -2.66 -14.01 7.41
C SER A 160 -3.49 -13.76 8.66
N LYS A 161 -2.85 -13.64 9.84
CA LYS A 161 -3.54 -13.41 11.13
C LYS A 161 -4.37 -12.12 11.15
N ILE A 162 -3.93 -11.07 10.46
CA ILE A 162 -4.66 -9.79 10.40
C ILE A 162 -5.71 -9.76 9.27
N GLY A 163 -5.71 -10.77 8.39
CA GLY A 163 -6.63 -10.92 7.25
C GLY A 163 -6.18 -10.20 5.97
N LEU A 164 -4.93 -9.73 5.89
CA LEU A 164 -4.45 -8.99 4.71
C LEU A 164 -4.25 -9.91 3.50
N LEU A 165 -3.74 -11.14 3.69
CA LEU A 165 -3.45 -12.04 2.56
C LEU A 165 -4.69 -12.39 1.75
N GLU A 166 -5.82 -12.67 2.43
CA GLU A 166 -7.08 -12.96 1.74
C GLU A 166 -7.58 -11.79 0.89
N LYS A 167 -7.21 -10.55 1.24
CA LYS A 167 -7.58 -9.34 0.49
C LYS A 167 -6.71 -9.12 -0.75
N MET A 168 -5.47 -9.58 -0.77
CA MET A 168 -4.54 -9.37 -1.90
C MET A 168 -4.37 -10.60 -2.79
N LYS A 169 -5.03 -11.72 -2.45
CA LYS A 169 -4.90 -12.99 -3.14
C LYS A 169 -5.26 -12.86 -4.62
N ASP A 170 -4.41 -13.44 -5.47
CA ASP A 170 -4.54 -13.45 -6.93
C ASP A 170 -4.67 -12.02 -7.52
N GLY A 171 -4.14 -11.04 -6.79
CA GLY A 171 -4.20 -9.61 -7.10
C GLY A 171 -2.99 -9.08 -7.87
N ASP A 172 -2.91 -7.75 -8.00
CA ASP A 172 -1.83 -7.06 -8.72
C ASP A 172 -1.38 -5.79 -7.96
N THR A 173 -0.26 -5.21 -8.40
CA THR A 173 0.35 -4.01 -7.81
C THR A 173 0.54 -2.92 -8.88
N TYR A 174 0.17 -1.69 -8.56
CA TYR A 174 0.36 -0.53 -9.43
C TYR A 174 1.22 0.51 -8.73
N THR A 175 2.35 0.85 -9.32
CA THR A 175 3.22 1.94 -8.87
C THR A 175 2.73 3.26 -9.42
N GLN A 176 2.71 4.29 -8.59
CA GLN A 176 2.53 5.65 -9.09
C GLN A 176 3.89 6.15 -9.60
N ASP A 177 3.99 6.39 -10.91
CA ASP A 177 5.13 7.09 -11.49
C ASP A 177 5.04 8.58 -11.12
N GLU A 178 6.20 9.18 -10.80
CA GLU A 178 6.35 10.62 -10.54
C GLU A 178 6.14 11.46 -11.80
#